data_AF-A0A917DL04-F1
#
_entry.id   AF-A0A917DL04-F1
#
_cell.length_a   1.000
_cell.length_b   1.000
_cell.length_c   1.000
_cell.angle_alpha   90.00
_cell.angle_beta   90.00
_cell.angle_gamma   90.00
#
_symmetry.space_group_name_H-M   'P 1'
#
loop_
_entity.id
_entity.type
_entity.pdbx_description
1 polymer ?
#
loop_
_entity_poly.entity_id
_entity_poly.type
_entity_poly.pdbx_seq_one_letter_code
_entity_poly.pdbx_strand_id
1 'polypeptide(L)'
;MTLQKRFDQIPIELKVFAAFAIIVTFLSFLLPLILEKELWQKTIKYTGWSPATTYMFCIVMVFSSVFRNNHPKHIIPRMGIVLLLSIQIYFGSQQQLLVDERRNFTNPYLIISEYQYIWTILIPAFWLLVILLSPNIKRFYRAISQKSN
;
A
#
# COMPACT_ATOMS: atom_id res chain seq x y z
N MET A 1 -13.69 9.01 24.83
CA MET A 1 -13.62 9.65 23.49
C MET A 1 -14.32 8.75 22.47
N THR A 2 -15.38 9.23 21.81
CA THR A 2 -16.17 8.47 20.84
C THR A 2 -15.36 8.12 19.59
N LEU A 3 -15.73 7.03 18.89
CA LEU A 3 -15.02 6.54 17.70
C LEU A 3 -14.92 7.61 16.61
N GLN A 4 -16.01 8.34 16.39
CA GLN A 4 -16.10 9.42 15.40
C GLN A 4 -15.04 10.51 15.64
N LYS A 5 -14.91 10.99 16.89
CA LYS A 5 -13.89 11.98 17.24
C LYS A 5 -12.45 11.49 16.99
N ARG A 6 -12.21 10.17 17.02
CA ARG A 6 -10.88 9.61 16.72
C ARG A 6 -10.61 9.61 15.24
N PHE A 7 -11.60 9.25 14.44
CA PHE A 7 -11.53 9.37 12.98
C PHE A 7 -11.33 10.82 12.54
N ASP A 8 -11.98 11.78 13.18
CA ASP A 8 -11.81 13.20 12.85
C ASP A 8 -10.39 13.71 13.11
N GLN A 9 -9.69 13.13 14.10
CA GLN A 9 -8.30 13.48 14.41
C GLN A 9 -7.27 12.87 13.45
N ILE A 10 -7.67 11.95 12.58
CA ILE A 10 -6.76 11.35 11.59
C ILE A 10 -6.46 12.40 10.49
N PRO A 11 -5.18 12.61 10.13
CA PRO A 11 -4.79 13.46 9.01
C PRO A 11 -5.47 13.03 7.71
N ILE A 12 -5.88 14.01 6.89
CA ILE A 12 -6.57 13.74 5.63
C ILE A 12 -5.73 12.85 4.71
N GLU A 13 -4.41 13.01 4.71
CA GLU A 13 -3.49 12.23 3.89
C GLU A 13 -3.55 10.73 4.23
N LEU A 14 -3.70 10.40 5.53
CA LEU A 14 -3.82 9.01 5.98
C LEU A 14 -5.21 8.44 5.66
N LYS A 15 -6.26 9.29 5.67
CA LYS A 15 -7.61 8.89 5.22
C LYS A 15 -7.64 8.59 3.72
N VAL A 16 -7.05 9.46 2.90
CA VAL A 16 -6.97 9.27 1.45
C VAL A 16 -6.12 8.03 1.14
N PHE A 17 -4.99 7.84 1.82
CA PHE A 17 -4.19 6.62 1.70
C PHE A 17 -4.99 5.37 2.04
N ALA A 18 -5.74 5.38 3.14
CA ALA A 18 -6.56 4.25 3.55
C ALA A 18 -7.68 3.96 2.52
N ALA A 19 -8.36 4.99 2.02
CA ALA A 19 -9.38 4.84 0.99
C ALA A 19 -8.78 4.26 -0.30
N PHE A 20 -7.64 4.77 -0.75
CA PHE A 20 -6.90 4.24 -1.89
C PHE A 20 -6.54 2.76 -1.67
N ALA A 21 -5.97 2.42 -0.52
CA ALA A 21 -5.58 1.05 -0.19
C ALA A 21 -6.80 0.11 -0.20
N ILE A 22 -7.93 0.53 0.39
CA ILE A 22 -9.18 -0.25 0.39
C ILE A 22 -9.66 -0.49 -1.04
N ILE A 23 -9.69 0.55 -1.89
CA ILE A 23 -10.12 0.44 -3.28
C ILE A 23 -9.22 -0.54 -4.05
N VAL A 24 -7.90 -0.38 -3.96
CA VAL A 24 -6.95 -1.25 -4.66
C VAL A 24 -7.03 -2.68 -4.18
N THR A 25 -7.13 -2.90 -2.87
CA THR A 25 -7.32 -4.24 -2.30
C THR A 25 -8.62 -4.86 -2.79
N PHE A 26 -9.73 -4.14 -2.72
CA PHE A 26 -11.03 -4.64 -3.16
C PHE A 26 -11.05 -4.96 -4.66
N LEU A 27 -10.55 -4.05 -5.51
CA LEU A 27 -10.45 -4.28 -6.95
C LEU A 27 -9.56 -5.48 -7.28
N SER A 28 -8.45 -5.66 -6.56
CA SER A 28 -7.54 -6.78 -6.84
C SER A 28 -8.15 -8.15 -6.48
N PHE A 29 -9.09 -8.21 -5.54
CA PHE A 29 -9.86 -9.42 -5.26
C PHE A 29 -11.07 -9.59 -6.18
N LEU A 30 -11.71 -8.48 -6.59
CA LEU A 30 -12.93 -8.51 -7.38
C LEU A 30 -12.67 -8.76 -8.87
N LEU A 31 -11.64 -8.12 -9.44
CA LEU A 31 -11.34 -8.21 -10.86
C LEU A 31 -11.07 -9.65 -11.36
N PRO A 32 -10.32 -10.52 -10.65
CA PRO A 32 -10.15 -11.91 -11.05
C PRO A 32 -11.44 -12.75 -11.04
N LEU A 33 -12.45 -12.33 -10.27
CA LEU A 33 -13.73 -13.04 -10.16
C LEU A 33 -14.70 -12.64 -11.27
N ILE A 34 -14.61 -11.41 -11.77
CA ILE A 34 -15.54 -10.86 -12.76
C ILE A 34 -14.96 -10.92 -14.18
N LEU A 35 -13.65 -10.71 -14.34
CA LEU A 35 -13.02 -10.67 -15.65
C LEU A 35 -12.82 -12.06 -16.24
N GLU A 36 -13.01 -12.17 -17.55
CA GLU A 36 -12.58 -13.32 -18.32
C GLU A 36 -11.06 -13.53 -18.20
N LYS A 37 -10.61 -14.79 -18.26
CA LYS A 37 -9.21 -15.18 -18.03
C LYS A 37 -8.21 -14.40 -18.90
N GLU A 38 -8.55 -14.13 -20.16
CA GLU A 38 -7.67 -13.39 -21.07
C GLU A 38 -7.52 -11.92 -20.67
N LEU A 39 -8.61 -11.27 -20.23
CA LEU A 39 -8.59 -9.89 -19.76
C LEU A 39 -7.82 -9.77 -18.44
N TRP A 40 -7.97 -10.76 -17.55
CA TRP A 40 -7.19 -10.83 -16.32
C TRP A 40 -5.69 -10.99 -16.60
N GLN A 41 -5.31 -11.89 -17.52
CA GLN A 41 -3.93 -12.06 -17.94
C GLN A 41 -3.32 -10.79 -18.52
N LYS A 42 -4.08 -10.05 -19.35
CA LYS A 42 -3.64 -8.74 -19.86
C LYS A 42 -3.42 -7.76 -18.71
N THR A 43 -4.33 -7.72 -17.74
CA THR A 43 -4.25 -6.82 -16.58
C THR A 43 -3.01 -7.10 -15.72
N ILE A 44 -2.74 -8.37 -15.38
CA ILE A 44 -1.58 -8.75 -14.54
C ILE A 44 -0.26 -8.27 -15.15
N LYS A 45 -0.13 -8.26 -16.47
CA LYS A 45 1.09 -7.75 -17.14
C LYS A 45 1.37 -6.28 -16.79
N TYR A 46 0.33 -5.48 -16.55
CA TYR A 46 0.43 -4.06 -16.22
C TYR A 46 0.44 -3.79 -14.72
N THR A 47 -0.29 -4.56 -13.92
CA THR A 47 -0.45 -4.30 -12.48
C THR A 47 0.50 -5.12 -11.60
N GLY A 48 1.08 -6.18 -12.17
CA GLY A 48 1.77 -7.21 -11.42
C GLY A 48 0.82 -8.21 -10.77
N TRP A 49 1.40 -9.26 -10.20
CA TRP A 49 0.67 -10.40 -9.63
C TRP A 49 -0.09 -10.09 -8.34
N SER A 50 0.45 -9.21 -7.48
CA SER A 50 -0.22 -8.86 -6.23
C SER A 50 0.17 -7.48 -5.71
N PRO A 51 -0.22 -6.40 -6.41
CA PRO A 51 -0.03 -5.05 -5.89
C PRO A 51 -0.81 -4.82 -4.59
N ALA A 52 -1.92 -5.54 -4.38
CA ALA A 52 -2.83 -5.33 -3.25
C ALA A 52 -2.37 -5.91 -1.91
N THR A 53 -1.48 -6.90 -1.86
CA THR A 53 -1.08 -7.53 -0.58
C THR A 53 -0.47 -6.50 0.36
N THR A 54 0.44 -5.66 -0.14
CA THR A 54 1.05 -4.59 0.65
C THR A 54 0.01 -3.61 1.16
N TYR A 55 -0.92 -3.18 0.31
CA TYR A 55 -1.98 -2.24 0.67
C TYR A 55 -2.93 -2.84 1.72
N MET A 56 -3.24 -4.13 1.63
CA MET A 56 -4.03 -4.85 2.63
C MET A 56 -3.37 -4.81 4.02
N PHE A 57 -2.06 -5.07 4.10
CA PHE A 57 -1.33 -4.95 5.37
C PHE A 57 -1.25 -3.49 5.84
N CYS A 58 -1.13 -2.53 4.93
CA CYS A 58 -1.14 -1.11 5.27
C CYS A 58 -2.48 -0.67 5.87
N ILE A 59 -3.61 -1.20 5.37
CA ILE A 59 -4.94 -0.96 5.95
C ILE A 59 -4.96 -1.38 7.42
N VAL A 60 -4.47 -2.58 7.73
CA VAL A 60 -4.37 -3.07 9.11
C VAL A 60 -3.54 -2.12 9.97
N MET A 61 -2.41 -1.64 9.46
CA MET A 61 -1.57 -0.67 10.17
C MET A 61 -2.30 0.65 10.42
N VAL A 62 -3.00 1.21 9.43
CA VAL A 62 -3.78 2.45 9.60
C VAL A 62 -4.86 2.26 10.64
N PHE A 63 -5.70 1.23 10.53
CA PHE A 63 -6.77 1.00 11.51
C PHE A 63 -6.23 0.68 12.91
N SER A 64 -5.11 -0.04 13.03
CA SER A 64 -4.46 -0.28 14.31
C SER A 64 -4.08 1.03 15.03
N SER A 65 -3.78 2.10 14.29
CA SER A 65 -3.49 3.41 14.88
C SER A 65 -4.74 4.13 15.41
N VAL A 66 -5.92 3.78 14.90
CA VAL A 66 -7.22 4.38 15.29
C VAL A 66 -7.85 3.68 16.49
N PHE A 67 -7.78 2.35 16.50
CA PHE A 67 -8.48 1.52 17.50
C PHE A 67 -7.65 1.21 18.75
N ARG A 68 -6.33 1.39 18.73
CA ARG A 68 -5.46 0.98 19.85
C ARG A 68 -5.50 2.01 20.98
N ASN A 69 -6.08 1.61 22.12
CA ASN A 69 -6.32 2.50 23.26
C ASN A 69 -5.08 2.77 24.14
N ASN A 70 -4.21 1.79 24.41
CA ASN A 70 -3.27 1.86 25.55
C ASN A 70 -1.92 1.16 25.28
N HIS A 71 -1.20 1.45 24.19
CA HIS A 71 0.11 0.79 23.98
C HIS A 71 1.25 1.77 23.65
N PRO A 72 2.36 1.76 24.41
CA PRO A 72 3.45 2.75 24.34
C PRO A 72 4.26 2.76 23.04
N LYS A 73 3.92 1.91 22.05
CA LYS A 73 4.65 1.77 20.79
C LYS A 73 3.83 2.22 19.57
N HIS A 74 3.28 3.44 19.64
CA HIS A 74 2.49 4.03 18.56
C HIS A 74 3.31 4.46 17.32
N ILE A 75 4.64 4.34 17.37
CA ILE A 75 5.50 4.52 16.19
C ILE A 75 5.48 3.30 15.25
N ILE A 76 5.07 2.14 15.77
CA ILE A 76 5.06 0.86 15.02
C ILE A 76 4.15 0.92 13.79
N PRO A 77 2.89 1.43 13.85
CA PRO A 77 2.03 1.43 12.67
C PRO A 77 2.58 2.29 11.53
N ARG A 78 3.15 3.46 11.86
CA ARG A 78 3.76 4.35 10.84
C ARG A 78 4.98 3.69 10.20
N MET A 79 5.88 3.14 11.03
CA MET A 79 7.08 2.44 10.53
C MET A 79 6.71 1.16 9.77
N GLY A 80 5.63 0.48 10.16
CA GLY A 80 5.09 -0.67 9.46
C GLY A 80 4.65 -0.32 8.04
N ILE A 81 3.90 0.77 7.87
CA ILE A 81 3.50 1.22 6.51
C ILE A 81 4.73 1.60 5.68
N VAL A 82 5.68 2.35 6.27
CA VAL A 82 6.94 2.72 5.60
C VAL A 82 7.71 1.48 5.14
N LEU A 83 7.86 0.48 6.02
CA LEU A 83 8.57 -0.76 5.74
C LEU A 83 7.88 -1.54 4.61
N LEU A 84 6.56 -1.72 4.69
CA LEU A 84 5.78 -2.44 3.69
C LEU A 84 5.88 -1.81 2.31
N LEU A 85 5.74 -0.48 2.21
CA LEU A 85 5.90 0.24 0.94
C LEU A 85 7.33 0.15 0.41
N SER A 86 8.34 0.24 1.30
CA SER A 86 9.76 0.11 0.92
C SER A 86 10.07 -1.29 0.37
N ILE A 87 9.53 -2.34 1.00
CA ILE A 87 9.66 -3.72 0.54
C ILE A 87 9.02 -3.89 -0.85
N GLN A 88 7.82 -3.34 -1.06
CA GLN A 88 7.16 -3.40 -2.36
C GLN A 88 7.99 -2.73 -3.46
N ILE A 89 8.54 -1.54 -3.18
CA ILE A 89 9.41 -0.82 -4.12
C ILE A 89 10.67 -1.64 -4.42
N TYR A 90 11.29 -2.24 -3.41
CA TYR A 90 12.48 -3.08 -3.58
C TYR A 90 12.19 -4.26 -4.52
N PHE A 91 11.16 -5.06 -4.22
CA PHE A 91 10.79 -6.19 -5.08
C PHE A 91 10.34 -5.74 -6.48
N GLY A 92 9.61 -4.63 -6.59
CA GLY A 92 9.24 -4.02 -7.87
C GLY A 92 10.45 -3.64 -8.71
N SER A 93 11.49 -3.08 -8.07
CA SER A 93 12.74 -2.70 -8.72
C SER A 93 13.53 -3.94 -9.18
N GLN A 94 13.64 -4.97 -8.34
CA GLN A 94 14.27 -6.24 -8.73
C GLN A 94 13.55 -6.90 -9.91
N GLN A 95 12.22 -6.82 -9.95
CA GLN A 95 11.43 -7.35 -11.05
C GLN A 95 11.65 -6.58 -12.37
N GLN A 96 11.88 -5.26 -12.30
CA GLN A 96 12.15 -4.43 -13.48
C GLN A 96 13.50 -4.72 -14.13
N LEU A 97 14.52 -5.08 -13.34
CA LEU A 97 15.83 -5.48 -13.87
C LEU A 97 15.77 -6.72 -14.76
N LEU A 98 14.71 -7.54 -14.65
CA LEU A 98 14.53 -8.77 -15.39
C LEU A 98 13.62 -8.62 -16.61
N VAL A 99 13.09 -7.41 -16.89
CA VAL A 99 12.05 -7.19 -17.91
C VAL A 99 12.47 -7.74 -19.27
N ASP A 100 13.68 -7.44 -19.72
CA ASP A 100 14.14 -7.83 -21.06
C ASP A 100 14.28 -9.35 -21.21
N GLU A 101 14.67 -10.06 -20.15
CA GLU A 101 14.69 -11.52 -20.12
C GLU A 101 13.27 -12.11 -20.14
N ARG A 102 12.31 -11.42 -19.52
CA ARG A 102 10.93 -11.92 -19.35
C ARG A 102 9.98 -11.60 -20.49
N ARG A 103 10.35 -10.71 -21.43
CA ARG A 103 9.54 -10.41 -22.63
C ARG A 103 9.33 -11.63 -23.52
N ASN A 104 10.27 -12.57 -23.52
CA ASN A 104 10.30 -13.71 -24.43
C ASN A 104 9.75 -15.01 -23.83
N PHE A 105 9.12 -14.96 -22.65
CA PHE A 105 8.55 -16.16 -22.05
C PHE A 105 7.30 -16.63 -22.78
N THR A 106 7.22 -17.94 -23.05
CA THR A 106 6.03 -18.61 -23.60
C THR A 106 4.85 -18.58 -22.63
N ASN A 107 5.11 -18.50 -21.32
CA ASN A 107 4.07 -18.42 -20.31
C ASN A 107 3.60 -16.95 -20.13
N PRO A 108 2.33 -16.62 -20.47
CA PRO A 108 1.82 -15.25 -20.46
C PRO A 108 1.83 -14.60 -19.07
N TYR A 109 1.90 -15.39 -18.00
CA TYR A 109 1.95 -14.89 -16.64
C TYR A 109 3.36 -14.49 -16.17
N LEU A 110 4.39 -14.86 -16.92
CA LEU A 110 5.78 -14.47 -16.65
C LEU A 110 6.19 -13.22 -17.44
N ILE A 111 5.39 -12.82 -18.44
CA ILE A 111 5.61 -11.63 -19.26
C ILE A 111 5.31 -10.39 -18.42
N ILE A 112 6.26 -9.47 -18.37
CA ILE A 112 6.16 -8.20 -17.64
C ILE A 112 6.01 -7.06 -18.65
N SER A 113 5.06 -6.16 -18.40
CA SER A 113 4.96 -4.90 -19.14
C SER A 113 5.91 -3.86 -18.55
N GLU A 114 6.41 -2.96 -19.39
CA GLU A 114 7.17 -1.80 -18.93
C GLU A 114 6.34 -1.00 -17.92
N TYR A 115 5.07 -0.73 -18.21
CA TYR A 115 4.17 0.02 -17.32
C TYR A 115 3.94 -0.60 -15.94
N GLN A 116 4.38 -1.84 -15.68
CA GLN A 116 4.31 -2.45 -14.37
C GLN A 116 5.07 -1.66 -13.29
N TYR A 117 6.14 -0.93 -13.66
CA TYR A 117 6.87 -0.07 -12.71
C TYR A 117 5.99 1.00 -12.07
N ILE A 118 4.90 1.43 -12.73
CA ILE A 118 3.99 2.45 -12.19
C ILE A 118 3.32 1.90 -10.91
N TRP A 119 2.82 0.66 -10.97
CA TRP A 119 2.08 0.03 -9.89
C TRP A 119 2.97 -0.54 -8.79
N THR A 120 4.19 -0.97 -9.14
CA THR A 120 5.12 -1.61 -8.18
C THR A 120 6.13 -0.63 -7.58
N ILE A 121 6.40 0.51 -8.22
CA ILE A 121 7.42 1.48 -7.78
C ILE A 121 6.81 2.87 -7.59
N LEU A 122 6.26 3.50 -8.65
CA LEU A 122 5.89 4.92 -8.58
C LEU A 122 4.76 5.20 -7.58
N ILE A 123 3.67 4.43 -7.64
CA ILE A 123 2.53 4.62 -6.74
C ILE A 123 2.94 4.33 -5.28
N PRO A 124 3.62 3.21 -4.95
CA PRO A 124 4.16 3.00 -3.61
C PRO A 124 5.12 4.10 -3.16
N ALA A 125 5.99 4.60 -4.04
CA ALA A 125 6.95 5.67 -3.73
C ALA A 125 6.24 7.00 -3.43
N PHE A 126 5.19 7.33 -4.19
CA PHE A 126 4.35 8.48 -3.90
C PHE A 126 3.77 8.40 -2.49
N TRP A 127 3.16 7.28 -2.11
CA TRP A 127 2.60 7.11 -0.77
C TRP A 127 3.65 7.11 0.32
N LEU A 128 4.81 6.51 0.06
CA LEU A 128 5.96 6.53 0.97
C LEU A 128 6.40 7.96 1.25
N LEU A 129 6.52 8.80 0.22
CA LEU A 129 6.87 10.21 0.36
C LEU A 129 5.80 10.98 1.16
N VAL A 130 4.51 10.79 0.85
CA VAL A 130 3.40 11.40 1.60
C VAL A 130 3.50 11.06 3.09
N ILE A 131 3.73 9.80 3.44
CA ILE A 131 3.80 9.32 4.82
C ILE A 131 5.07 9.79 5.56
N LEU A 132 6.20 9.86 4.85
CA LEU A 132 7.47 10.31 5.42
C LEU A 132 7.52 11.82 5.60
N LEU A 133 6.99 12.58 4.64
CA LEU A 133 7.15 14.03 4.58
C LEU A 133 5.99 14.79 5.25
N SER A 134 4.76 14.28 5.25
CA SER A 134 3.61 15.00 5.79
C SER A 134 3.81 15.40 7.26
N PRO A 135 3.78 16.71 7.59
CA PRO A 135 3.89 17.19 8.96
C PRO A 135 2.67 16.80 9.79
N ASN A 136 1.50 16.67 9.17
CA ASN A 136 0.25 16.29 9.84
C ASN A 136 0.32 14.85 10.34
N ILE A 137 0.83 13.94 9.51
CA ILE A 137 1.08 12.54 9.88
C ILE A 137 2.10 12.46 11.02
N LYS A 138 3.20 13.22 10.93
CA LYS A 138 4.21 13.28 12.02
C LYS A 138 3.60 13.76 13.33
N ARG A 139 2.81 14.84 13.30
CA ARG A 139 2.13 15.40 14.48
C ARG A 139 1.13 14.41 15.07
N PHE A 140 0.32 13.75 14.25
CA PHE A 140 -0.63 12.74 14.68
C PHE A 140 0.03 11.60 15.44
N TYR A 141 1.05 10.95 14.86
CA TYR A 141 1.73 9.84 15.53
C TYR A 141 2.51 10.28 16.78
N ARG A 142 3.03 11.51 16.84
CA ARG A 142 3.63 12.09 18.06
C ARG A 142 2.59 12.31 19.16
N ALA A 143 1.45 12.92 18.83
CA ALA A 143 0.38 13.20 19.78
C ALA A 143 -0.21 11.91 20.39
N ILE A 144 -0.33 10.85 19.58
CA ILE A 144 -0.74 9.53 20.07
C ILE A 144 0.34 8.93 20.97
N SER A 145 1.62 9.03 20.59
CA SER A 145 2.72 8.51 21.42
C SER A 145 2.82 9.18 22.78
N GLN A 146 2.54 10.49 22.88
CA GLN A 146 2.61 11.25 24.14
C GLN A 146 1.47 10.92 25.11
N LYS A 147 0.30 10.50 24.61
CA LYS A 147 -0.85 10.10 25.46
C LYS A 147 -0.69 8.73 26.13
N SER A 148 0.34 7.96 25.75
CA SER A 148 0.56 6.60 26.26
C SER A 148 1.63 6.51 27.36
N ASN A 149 2.29 7.63 27.68
CA ASN A 149 3.19 7.76 28.84
C ASN A 149 2.44 8.46 29.97
#